data_AF-K6X319-F1
#
_entry.id   AF-K6X319-F1
#
_cell.length_a   1.000
_cell.length_b   1.000
_cell.length_c   1.000
_cell.angle_alpha   90.00
_cell.angle_beta   90.00
_cell.angle_gamma   90.00
#
_symmetry.space_group_name_H-M   'P 1'
#
loop_
_entity.id
_entity.type
_entity.pdbx_description
1 polymer ?
#
loop_
_entity_poly.entity_id
_entity_poly.type
_entity_poly.pdbx_seq_one_letter_code
_entity_poly.pdbx_strand_id
1 'polypeptide(L)'
;MTFKHQLELTQVGIDFPTPKGPFTALTDVNLRIQKGEFISLIGHSGCGKSTVLNLVAGLNQATTGGVILEGQEVNEPGPERAVVFQNHSLLPWLSAYKNVELAVKQTRSGRSKKEIKDWVEHNLELVHMTHAADKLPSEISGGMKQRVGIARALAMQPKVLLMDEPFGALDALTRAHLQDSVMEIHSKLGNTVIMITHDVDEAVLLSDRIVMMTNGPAATIGEILPIELQRPRNRIELADDAKYNHYRHEVLKFLYEKQRKVESVDSHRKNKQKNASPVTLKTGSDKE
;
A
#
# COMPACT_ATOMS: atom_id res chain seq x y z
N MET A 1 -24.01 -16.24 4.58
CA MET A 1 -24.31 -14.81 4.39
C MET A 1 -23.36 -14.29 3.34
N THR A 2 -23.85 -13.77 2.21
CA THR A 2 -23.00 -13.18 1.18
C THR A 2 -22.91 -11.69 1.47
N PHE A 3 -21.75 -11.22 1.93
CA PHE A 3 -21.52 -9.80 2.16
C PHE A 3 -21.44 -9.07 0.81
N LYS A 4 -22.04 -7.87 0.73
CA LYS A 4 -22.05 -7.06 -0.49
C LYS A 4 -20.65 -6.54 -0.86
N HIS A 5 -19.79 -6.38 0.14
CA HIS A 5 -18.38 -6.02 0.02
C HIS A 5 -17.58 -6.82 1.06
N GLN A 6 -16.32 -7.14 0.77
CA GLN A 6 -15.46 -7.86 1.71
C GLN A 6 -14.81 -6.91 2.71
N LEU A 7 -14.32 -5.76 2.25
CA LEU A 7 -13.73 -4.72 3.08
C LEU A 7 -14.42 -3.38 2.84
N GLU A 8 -14.77 -2.69 3.91
CA GLU A 8 -15.40 -1.37 3.87
C GLU A 8 -14.69 -0.39 4.82
N LEU A 9 -14.30 0.77 4.29
CA LEU A 9 -13.88 1.93 5.05
C LEU A 9 -15.02 2.94 4.97
N THR A 10 -15.54 3.38 6.12
CA THR A 10 -16.64 4.34 6.19
C THR A 10 -16.21 5.55 7.02
N GLN A 11 -16.22 6.73 6.38
CA GLN A 11 -15.89 8.03 6.99
C GLN A 11 -14.59 8.02 7.80
N VAL A 12 -13.60 7.26 7.34
CA VAL A 12 -12.37 7.02 8.10
C VAL A 12 -11.55 8.30 8.15
N GLY A 13 -11.22 8.74 9.37
CA GLY A 13 -10.32 9.85 9.63
C GLY A 13 -9.29 9.50 10.70
N ILE A 14 -8.11 10.12 10.61
CA ILE A 14 -7.03 9.91 11.59
C ILE A 14 -6.25 11.19 11.86
N ASP A 15 -6.16 11.51 13.14
CA ASP A 15 -5.39 12.62 13.66
C ASP A 15 -4.17 12.10 14.42
N PHE A 16 -2.99 12.61 14.09
CA PHE A 16 -1.77 12.31 14.85
C PHE A 16 -1.50 13.41 15.87
N PRO A 17 -1.25 13.08 17.14
CA PRO A 17 -0.85 14.07 18.12
C PRO A 17 0.53 14.62 17.77
N THR A 18 0.66 15.94 17.64
CA THR A 18 1.96 16.60 17.46
C THR A 18 2.15 17.70 18.52
N PRO A 19 3.40 18.10 18.84
CA PRO A 19 3.65 19.19 19.79
C PRO A 19 3.01 20.54 19.41
N LYS A 20 2.61 20.73 18.15
CA LYS A 20 1.99 21.95 17.63
C LYS A 20 0.46 21.84 17.49
N GLY A 21 -0.15 20.74 17.95
CA GLY A 21 -1.58 20.42 17.78
C GLY A 21 -1.81 19.12 16.98
N PRO A 22 -3.05 18.63 16.89
CA PRO A 22 -3.35 17.44 16.10
C PRO A 22 -3.08 17.69 14.61
N PHE A 23 -2.41 16.73 13.96
CA PHE A 23 -2.19 16.71 12.52
C PHE A 23 -3.17 15.72 11.89
N THR A 24 -4.18 16.26 11.20
CA THR A 24 -5.14 15.45 10.45
C THR A 24 -4.49 14.90 9.18
N ALA A 25 -4.20 13.60 9.17
CA ALA A 25 -3.60 12.94 8.02
C ALA A 25 -4.67 12.54 6.99
N LEU A 26 -5.78 11.95 7.46
CA LEU A 26 -6.88 11.47 6.62
C LEU A 26 -8.20 12.02 7.13
N THR A 27 -9.11 12.30 6.21
CA THR A 27 -10.50 12.68 6.53
C THR A 27 -11.46 12.08 5.52
N ASP A 28 -12.61 11.63 6.00
CA ASP A 28 -13.73 11.14 5.19
C ASP A 28 -13.33 10.13 4.10
N VAL A 29 -12.45 9.18 4.45
CA VAL A 29 -12.04 8.13 3.51
C VAL A 29 -13.13 7.06 3.44
N ASN A 30 -13.78 6.96 2.27
CA ASN A 30 -14.84 6.01 1.99
C ASN A 30 -14.44 5.08 0.86
N LEU A 31 -14.24 3.79 1.15
CA LEU A 31 -13.81 2.80 0.16
C LEU A 31 -14.50 1.47 0.40
N ARG A 32 -14.99 0.86 -0.67
CA ARG A 32 -15.63 -0.46 -0.62
C ARG A 32 -14.94 -1.38 -1.60
N ILE A 33 -14.47 -2.53 -1.12
CA ILE A 33 -13.67 -3.49 -1.89
C ILE A 33 -14.40 -4.83 -1.96
N GLN A 34 -14.45 -5.38 -3.16
CA GLN A 34 -15.04 -6.68 -3.43
C GLN A 34 -14.09 -7.81 -3.08
N LYS A 35 -14.64 -8.99 -2.80
CA LYS A 35 -13.81 -10.18 -2.57
C LYS A 35 -13.05 -10.55 -3.85
N GLY A 36 -11.75 -10.81 -3.70
CA GLY A 36 -10.88 -11.23 -4.81
C GLY A 36 -10.48 -10.08 -5.72
N GLU A 37 -10.72 -8.84 -5.30
CA GLU A 37 -10.35 -7.66 -6.05
C GLU A 37 -8.92 -7.24 -5.78
N PHE A 38 -8.21 -6.79 -6.82
CA PHE A 38 -6.91 -6.14 -6.69
C PHE A 38 -7.09 -4.63 -6.84
N ILE A 39 -6.79 -3.87 -5.80
CA ILE A 39 -6.79 -2.41 -5.87
C ILE A 39 -5.39 -1.84 -5.66
N SER A 40 -5.09 -0.76 -6.36
CA SER A 40 -3.89 0.05 -6.08
C SER A 40 -4.26 1.41 -5.54
N LEU A 41 -3.58 1.84 -4.49
CA LEU A 41 -3.65 3.19 -3.95
C LEU A 41 -2.49 4.01 -4.52
N ILE A 42 -2.84 5.05 -5.27
CA ILE A 42 -1.92 6.03 -5.85
C ILE A 42 -2.18 7.40 -5.25
N GLY A 43 -1.12 8.18 -5.09
CA GLY A 43 -1.20 9.56 -4.59
C GLY A 43 0.18 10.10 -4.28
N HIS A 44 0.26 11.39 -3.95
CA HIS A 44 1.53 12.04 -3.71
C HIS A 44 2.23 11.50 -2.45
N SER A 45 3.54 11.69 -2.35
CA SER A 45 4.28 11.37 -1.14
C SER A 45 3.69 12.14 0.05
N GLY A 46 3.42 11.43 1.15
CA GLY A 46 2.86 12.03 2.36
C GLY A 46 1.33 12.27 2.35
N CYS A 47 0.58 11.79 1.35
CA CYS A 47 -0.89 11.88 1.37
C CYS A 47 -1.59 10.84 2.28
N GLY A 48 -0.85 10.02 3.02
CA GLY A 48 -1.45 9.07 3.97
C GLY A 48 -1.83 7.70 3.40
N LYS A 49 -1.29 7.28 2.25
CA LYS A 49 -1.47 5.92 1.69
C LYS A 49 -1.13 4.82 2.70
N SER A 50 0.09 4.87 3.27
CA SER A 50 0.53 3.91 4.29
C SER A 50 -0.33 3.98 5.55
N THR A 51 -0.91 5.16 5.85
CA THR A 51 -1.86 5.31 6.95
C THR A 51 -3.16 4.54 6.68
N VAL A 52 -3.71 4.62 5.47
CA VAL A 52 -4.87 3.81 5.06
C VAL A 52 -4.55 2.32 5.19
N LEU A 53 -3.38 1.89 4.71
CA LEU A 53 -2.97 0.49 4.79
C LEU A 53 -2.82 0.02 6.24
N ASN A 54 -2.23 0.83 7.12
CA ASN A 54 -2.10 0.51 8.54
C ASN A 54 -3.44 0.43 9.27
N LEU A 55 -4.41 1.27 8.90
CA LEU A 55 -5.78 1.19 9.42
C LEU A 55 -6.45 -0.12 9.00
N VAL A 56 -6.33 -0.51 7.73
CA VAL A 56 -6.86 -1.80 7.25
C VAL A 56 -6.15 -2.99 7.91
N ALA A 57 -4.84 -2.88 8.15
CA ALA A 57 -4.07 -3.88 8.87
C ALA A 57 -4.43 -3.97 10.37
N GLY A 58 -5.19 -3.01 10.92
CA GLY A 58 -5.47 -2.93 12.36
C GLY A 58 -4.26 -2.51 13.20
N LEU A 59 -3.21 -1.96 12.58
CA LEU A 59 -2.00 -1.48 13.27
C LEU A 59 -2.20 -0.10 13.89
N ASN A 60 -3.10 0.70 13.32
CA ASN A 60 -3.55 1.96 13.87
C ASN A 60 -5.07 1.92 14.02
N GLN A 61 -5.60 2.67 14.99
CA GLN A 61 -7.04 2.89 15.14
C GLN A 61 -7.44 4.23 14.50
N ALA A 62 -8.61 4.24 13.84
CA ALA A 62 -9.16 5.46 13.28
C ALA A 62 -9.64 6.39 14.39
N THR A 63 -9.48 7.70 14.21
CA THR A 63 -10.04 8.72 15.11
C THR A 63 -11.53 8.90 14.86
N THR A 64 -11.96 8.78 13.60
CA THR A 64 -13.37 8.84 13.19
C THR A 64 -13.66 7.76 12.16
N GLY A 65 -14.93 7.34 12.08
CA GLY A 65 -15.34 6.27 11.18
C GLY A 65 -14.84 4.90 11.63
N GLY A 66 -14.74 3.96 10.68
CA GLY A 66 -14.28 2.61 10.98
C GLY A 66 -13.97 1.77 9.75
N VAL A 67 -13.29 0.66 9.98
CA VAL A 67 -12.94 -0.33 8.96
C VAL A 67 -13.64 -1.64 9.30
N ILE A 68 -14.36 -2.21 8.35
CA ILE A 68 -15.12 -3.46 8.49
C ILE A 68 -14.59 -4.50 7.51
N LEU A 69 -14.23 -5.68 8.00
CA LEU A 69 -13.84 -6.84 7.20
C LEU A 69 -14.86 -7.97 7.43
N GLU A 70 -15.59 -8.37 6.39
CA GLU A 70 -16.60 -9.44 6.44
C GLU A 70 -17.60 -9.30 7.62
N GLY A 71 -18.03 -8.06 7.88
CA GLY A 71 -18.98 -7.72 8.95
C GLY A 71 -18.36 -7.60 10.34
N GLN A 72 -17.05 -7.75 10.49
CA GLN A 72 -16.34 -7.54 11.75
C GLN A 72 -15.51 -6.26 11.71
N GLU A 73 -15.55 -5.49 12.80
CA GLU A 73 -14.74 -4.29 12.93
C GLU A 73 -13.26 -4.64 13.07
N VAL A 74 -12.43 -3.91 12.34
CA VAL A 74 -10.97 -4.04 12.36
C VAL A 74 -10.42 -3.12 13.44
N ASN A 75 -10.15 -3.68 14.62
CA ASN A 75 -9.62 -2.94 15.78
C ASN A 75 -8.20 -3.34 16.20
N GLU A 76 -7.74 -4.49 15.73
CA GLU A 76 -6.41 -5.04 16.01
C GLU A 76 -5.87 -5.81 14.80
N PRO A 77 -4.57 -6.13 14.74
CA PRO A 77 -4.00 -6.96 13.68
C PRO A 77 -4.44 -8.42 13.81
N GLY A 78 -4.71 -9.07 12.68
CA GLY A 78 -5.18 -10.47 12.64
C GLY A 78 -4.59 -11.26 11.48
N PRO A 79 -4.50 -12.61 11.59
CA PRO A 79 -3.88 -13.48 10.58
C PRO A 79 -4.59 -13.48 9.23
N GLU A 80 -5.86 -13.06 9.18
CA GLU A 80 -6.64 -12.89 7.95
C GLU A 80 -6.18 -11.71 7.09
N ARG A 81 -5.33 -10.83 7.62
CA ARG A 81 -4.74 -9.66 6.96
C ARG A 81 -3.22 -9.73 7.03
N ALA A 82 -2.56 -10.07 5.93
CA ALA A 82 -1.11 -10.10 5.88
C ALA A 82 -0.55 -8.81 5.28
N VAL A 83 0.53 -8.28 5.87
CA VAL A 83 1.19 -7.05 5.41
C VAL A 83 2.58 -7.34 4.88
N VAL A 84 2.88 -6.80 3.70
CA VAL A 84 4.21 -6.72 3.10
C VAL A 84 4.66 -5.26 3.17
N PHE A 85 5.58 -4.94 4.07
CA PHE A 85 6.12 -3.59 4.23
C PHE A 85 7.28 -3.32 3.27
N GLN A 86 7.44 -2.05 2.89
CA GLN A 86 8.61 -1.55 2.13
C GLN A 86 9.93 -1.84 2.85
N ASN A 87 9.97 -1.61 4.17
CA ASN A 87 11.04 -2.14 5.01
C ASN A 87 10.73 -3.61 5.25
N HIS A 88 11.38 -4.49 4.50
CA HIS A 88 11.22 -5.95 4.41
C HIS A 88 10.83 -6.71 5.70
N SER A 89 11.10 -6.14 6.89
CA SER A 89 10.60 -6.56 8.21
C SER A 89 10.81 -8.05 8.47
N LEU A 90 11.91 -8.59 7.94
CA LEU A 90 12.34 -9.96 8.20
C LEU A 90 13.05 -9.99 9.55
N LEU A 91 12.88 -11.10 10.28
CA LEU A 91 13.59 -11.34 11.52
C LEU A 91 15.06 -11.65 11.19
N PRO A 92 16.01 -10.78 11.59
CA PRO A 92 17.39 -10.83 11.11
C PRO A 92 18.16 -12.06 11.60
N TRP A 93 17.70 -12.69 12.67
CA TRP A 93 18.29 -13.92 13.25
C TRP A 93 17.67 -15.22 12.72
N LEU A 94 16.69 -15.15 11.81
CA LEU A 94 16.07 -16.31 11.18
C LEU A 94 16.46 -16.36 9.70
N SER A 95 16.68 -17.56 9.15
CA SER A 95 16.87 -17.75 7.71
C SER A 95 15.61 -17.39 6.92
N ALA A 96 15.71 -17.28 5.60
CA ALA A 96 14.56 -17.08 4.72
C ALA A 96 13.47 -18.14 4.96
N TYR A 97 13.85 -19.42 5.05
CA TYR A 97 12.95 -20.52 5.40
C TYR A 97 12.29 -20.30 6.75
N LYS A 98 13.07 -20.00 7.81
CA LYS A 98 12.53 -19.82 9.16
C LYS A 98 11.61 -18.61 9.28
N ASN A 99 11.85 -17.54 8.51
CA ASN A 99 10.96 -16.39 8.44
C ASN A 99 9.57 -16.77 7.90
N VAL A 100 9.51 -17.59 6.86
CA VAL A 100 8.24 -18.08 6.28
C VAL A 100 7.61 -19.13 7.21
N GLU A 101 8.40 -20.07 7.72
CA GLU A 101 7.96 -21.13 8.64
C GLU A 101 7.26 -20.56 9.88
N LEU A 102 7.77 -19.46 10.43
CA LEU A 102 7.16 -18.81 11.59
C LEU A 102 5.71 -18.36 11.29
N ALA A 103 5.48 -17.76 10.13
CA ALA A 103 4.14 -17.30 9.74
C ALA A 103 3.16 -18.47 9.53
N VAL A 104 3.65 -19.59 8.97
CA VAL A 104 2.86 -20.82 8.83
C VAL A 104 2.49 -21.40 10.19
N LYS A 105 3.44 -21.46 11.12
CA LYS A 105 3.21 -21.98 12.49
C LYS A 105 2.19 -21.17 13.27
N GLN A 106 2.14 -19.84 13.08
CA GLN A 106 1.18 -18.97 13.76
C GLN A 106 -0.25 -19.09 13.21
N THR A 107 -0.40 -19.39 11.93
CA THR A 107 -1.72 -19.42 11.25
C THR A 107 -2.31 -20.82 11.15
N ARG A 108 -1.49 -21.86 11.20
CA ARG A 108 -1.91 -23.25 10.97
C ARG A 108 -1.53 -24.14 12.15
N SER A 109 -2.29 -24.03 13.24
CA SER A 109 -2.22 -24.97 14.36
C SER A 109 -2.67 -26.38 13.92
N GLY A 110 -1.95 -27.41 14.38
CA GLY A 110 -2.33 -28.82 14.18
C GLY A 110 -1.75 -29.54 12.95
N ARG A 111 -0.95 -28.88 12.10
CA ARG A 111 -0.26 -29.54 10.99
C ARG A 111 1.01 -30.28 11.42
N SER A 112 1.31 -31.38 10.75
CA SER A 112 2.56 -32.12 10.94
C SER A 112 3.78 -31.29 10.50
N LYS A 113 4.96 -31.62 11.03
CA LYS A 113 6.23 -31.00 10.61
C LYS A 113 6.47 -31.12 9.10
N LYS A 114 6.03 -32.23 8.49
CA LYS A 114 6.17 -32.47 7.05
C LYS A 114 5.29 -31.51 6.25
N GLU A 115 4.01 -31.38 6.61
CA GLU A 115 3.10 -30.46 5.91
C GLU A 115 3.53 -28.99 6.04
N ILE A 116 4.09 -28.61 7.19
CA ILE A 116 4.67 -27.26 7.36
C ILE A 116 5.84 -27.08 6.41
N LYS A 117 6.76 -28.05 6.36
CA LYS A 117 7.92 -28.00 5.47
C LYS A 117 7.53 -27.88 4.01
N ASP A 118 6.67 -28.79 3.53
CA ASP A 118 6.23 -28.82 2.12
C ASP A 118 5.54 -27.49 1.76
N TRP A 119 4.76 -26.92 2.68
CA TRP A 119 4.11 -25.63 2.48
C TRP A 119 5.08 -24.46 2.42
N VAL A 120 6.10 -24.44 3.29
CA VAL A 120 7.13 -23.39 3.28
C VAL A 120 7.95 -23.45 1.99
N GLU A 121 8.38 -24.64 1.59
CA GLU A 121 9.14 -24.86 0.35
C GLU A 121 8.34 -24.42 -0.88
N HIS A 122 7.06 -24.79 -0.94
CA HIS A 122 6.15 -24.34 -2.01
C HIS A 122 6.05 -22.81 -2.09
N ASN A 123 5.89 -22.11 -0.96
CA ASN A 123 5.79 -20.63 -0.96
C ASN A 123 7.12 -19.96 -1.32
N LEU A 124 8.26 -20.54 -0.95
CA LEU A 124 9.57 -20.06 -1.38
C LEU A 124 9.81 -20.30 -2.88
N GLU A 125 9.30 -21.40 -3.43
CA GLU A 125 9.38 -21.71 -4.86
C GLU A 125 8.59 -20.71 -5.69
N LEU A 126 7.36 -20.35 -5.26
CA LEU A 126 6.52 -19.35 -5.92
C LEU A 126 7.20 -17.97 -6.08
N VAL A 127 8.13 -17.62 -5.19
CA VAL A 127 8.88 -16.37 -5.25
C VAL A 127 10.35 -16.58 -5.68
N HIS A 128 10.69 -17.76 -6.20
CA HIS A 128 12.03 -18.14 -6.66
C HIS A 128 13.13 -17.94 -5.59
N MET A 129 12.85 -18.26 -4.34
CA MET A 129 13.78 -18.13 -3.20
C MET A 129 14.29 -19.46 -2.63
N THR A 130 13.99 -20.59 -3.28
CA THR A 130 14.46 -21.93 -2.86
C THR A 130 15.98 -22.01 -2.73
N HIS A 131 16.72 -21.43 -3.69
CA HIS A 131 18.19 -21.39 -3.71
C HIS A 131 18.83 -20.60 -2.54
N ALA A 132 18.04 -19.82 -1.81
CA ALA A 132 18.50 -18.98 -0.70
C ALA A 132 17.73 -19.25 0.60
N ALA A 133 17.03 -20.38 0.69
CA ALA A 133 16.18 -20.74 1.83
C ALA A 133 16.93 -20.73 3.17
N ASP A 134 18.20 -21.16 3.19
CA ASP A 134 19.00 -21.25 4.40
C ASP A 134 19.77 -19.97 4.75
N LYS A 135 19.78 -18.97 3.86
CA LYS A 135 20.49 -17.71 4.07
C LYS A 135 19.76 -16.80 5.05
N LEU A 136 20.51 -16.06 5.86
CA LEU A 136 20.02 -15.00 6.72
C LEU A 136 19.71 -13.72 5.92
N PRO A 137 18.84 -12.83 6.43
CA PRO A 137 18.57 -11.54 5.81
C PRO A 137 19.83 -10.71 5.56
N SER A 138 20.86 -10.79 6.39
CA SER A 138 22.14 -10.10 6.16
C SER A 138 22.91 -10.60 4.94
N GLU A 139 22.62 -11.80 4.44
CA GLU A 139 23.36 -12.49 3.37
C GLU A 139 22.67 -12.42 2.01
N ILE A 140 21.53 -11.73 1.92
CA ILE A 140 20.70 -11.64 0.71
C ILE A 140 20.42 -10.19 0.33
N SER A 141 20.22 -9.94 -0.96
CA SER A 141 19.95 -8.58 -1.48
C SER A 141 18.61 -8.03 -0.99
N GLY A 142 18.41 -6.71 -1.09
CA GLY A 142 17.11 -6.07 -0.80
C GLY A 142 15.97 -6.76 -1.54
N GLY A 143 16.11 -6.99 -2.84
CA GLY A 143 15.08 -7.67 -3.60
C GLY A 143 14.81 -9.11 -3.17
N MET A 144 15.83 -9.85 -2.75
CA MET A 144 15.64 -11.18 -2.15
C MET A 144 14.87 -11.11 -0.83
N LYS A 145 15.16 -10.12 0.03
CA LYS A 145 14.40 -9.89 1.27
C LYS A 145 12.92 -9.63 0.97
N GLN A 146 12.65 -8.88 -0.09
CA GLN A 146 11.29 -8.52 -0.49
C GLN A 146 10.48 -9.74 -0.92
N ARG A 147 11.09 -10.61 -1.73
CA ARG A 147 10.50 -11.88 -2.14
C ARG A 147 10.21 -12.79 -0.95
N VAL A 148 11.11 -12.88 0.02
CA VAL A 148 10.88 -13.63 1.27
C VAL A 148 9.73 -13.02 2.09
N GLY A 149 9.63 -11.69 2.14
CA GLY A 149 8.52 -10.99 2.79
C GLY A 149 7.15 -11.31 2.17
N ILE A 150 7.10 -11.35 0.84
CA ILE A 150 5.91 -11.75 0.08
C ILE A 150 5.57 -13.23 0.33
N ALA A 151 6.54 -14.14 0.23
CA ALA A 151 6.32 -15.56 0.54
C ALA A 151 5.80 -15.77 1.95
N ARG A 152 6.33 -15.03 2.93
CA ARG A 152 5.85 -15.08 4.32
C ARG A 152 4.39 -14.65 4.43
N ALA A 153 4.01 -13.55 3.77
CA ALA A 153 2.63 -13.07 3.78
C ALA A 153 1.67 -14.04 3.07
N LEU A 154 2.07 -14.60 1.93
CA LEU A 154 1.28 -15.56 1.17
C LEU A 154 1.12 -16.91 1.90
N ALA A 155 2.15 -17.35 2.61
CA ALA A 155 2.13 -18.61 3.35
C ALA A 155 1.07 -18.62 4.47
N MET A 156 0.62 -17.45 4.93
CA MET A 156 -0.49 -17.28 5.88
C MET A 156 -1.87 -17.53 5.24
N GLN A 157 -1.98 -17.55 3.91
CA GLN A 157 -3.26 -17.56 3.16
C GLN A 157 -4.25 -16.48 3.65
N PRO A 158 -3.86 -15.20 3.60
CA PRO A 158 -4.71 -14.12 4.10
C PRO A 158 -5.96 -13.95 3.22
N LYS A 159 -7.04 -13.46 3.83
CA LYS A 159 -8.22 -12.98 3.09
C LYS A 159 -7.90 -11.68 2.35
N VAL A 160 -7.09 -10.82 2.98
CA VAL A 160 -6.63 -9.54 2.44
C VAL A 160 -5.11 -9.46 2.50
N LEU A 161 -4.47 -9.29 1.36
CA LEU A 161 -3.02 -9.04 1.23
C LEU A 161 -2.79 -7.54 1.06
N LEU A 162 -2.04 -6.96 1.99
CA LEU A 162 -1.71 -5.53 2.03
C LEU A 162 -0.23 -5.38 1.65
N MET A 163 0.07 -4.57 0.64
CA MET A 163 1.44 -4.38 0.15
C MET A 163 1.79 -2.90 0.09
N ASP A 164 2.82 -2.48 0.81
CA ASP A 164 3.33 -1.11 0.79
C ASP A 164 4.60 -1.03 -0.07
N GLU A 165 4.49 -0.45 -1.27
CA GLU A 165 5.54 -0.34 -2.29
C GLU A 165 6.35 -1.63 -2.49
N PRO A 166 5.70 -2.76 -2.82
CA PRO A 166 6.34 -4.06 -2.74
C PRO A 166 7.45 -4.27 -3.78
N PHE A 167 7.57 -3.39 -4.77
CA PHE A 167 8.47 -3.55 -5.91
C PHE A 167 9.53 -2.44 -6.03
N GLY A 168 9.47 -1.41 -5.18
CA GLY A 168 10.30 -0.21 -5.32
C GLY A 168 11.81 -0.46 -5.22
N ALA A 169 12.23 -1.48 -4.46
CA ALA A 169 13.64 -1.82 -4.25
C ALA A 169 14.23 -2.79 -5.31
N LEU A 170 13.49 -3.08 -6.38
CA LEU A 170 13.84 -4.11 -7.38
C LEU A 170 14.33 -3.50 -8.69
N ASP A 171 15.32 -4.16 -9.31
CA ASP A 171 15.69 -3.92 -10.70
C ASP A 171 14.54 -4.32 -11.65
N ALA A 172 14.56 -3.80 -12.88
CA ALA A 172 13.44 -3.92 -13.81
C ALA A 172 13.06 -5.38 -14.15
N LEU A 173 14.03 -6.28 -14.31
CA LEU A 173 13.77 -7.66 -14.68
C LEU A 173 13.23 -8.45 -13.48
N THR A 174 13.84 -8.28 -12.32
CA THR A 174 13.35 -8.90 -11.08
C THR A 174 11.95 -8.42 -10.72
N ARG A 175 11.70 -7.12 -10.87
CA ARG A 175 10.39 -6.50 -10.68
C ARG A 175 9.35 -7.13 -11.59
N ALA A 176 9.67 -7.25 -12.87
CA ALA A 176 8.79 -7.84 -13.87
C ALA A 176 8.33 -9.25 -13.46
N HIS A 177 9.29 -10.14 -13.19
CA HIS A 177 8.99 -11.50 -12.79
C HIS A 177 8.15 -11.57 -11.51
N LEU A 178 8.45 -10.74 -10.51
CA LEU A 178 7.71 -10.77 -9.25
C LEU A 178 6.27 -10.25 -9.39
N GLN A 179 6.05 -9.24 -10.23
CA GLN A 179 4.70 -8.79 -10.58
C GLN A 179 3.89 -9.92 -11.23
N ASP A 180 4.51 -10.64 -12.17
CA ASP A 180 3.88 -11.77 -12.86
C ASP A 180 3.52 -12.89 -11.86
N SER A 181 4.45 -13.24 -10.94
CA SER A 181 4.19 -14.19 -9.86
C SER A 181 3.04 -13.75 -8.95
N VAL A 182 2.99 -12.46 -8.55
CA VAL A 182 1.92 -11.94 -7.71
C VAL A 182 0.56 -12.01 -8.42
N MET A 183 0.49 -11.69 -9.72
CA MET A 183 -0.73 -11.85 -10.51
C MET A 183 -1.20 -13.31 -10.57
N GLU A 184 -0.28 -14.23 -10.84
CA GLU A 184 -0.57 -15.66 -10.91
C GLU A 184 -1.10 -16.19 -9.57
N ILE A 185 -0.44 -15.83 -8.47
CA ILE A 185 -0.80 -16.24 -7.13
C ILE A 185 -2.17 -15.66 -6.74
N HIS A 186 -2.40 -14.39 -7.01
CA HIS A 186 -3.70 -13.75 -6.76
C HIS A 186 -4.82 -14.43 -7.55
N SER A 187 -4.59 -14.75 -8.83
CA SER A 187 -5.55 -15.50 -9.66
C SER A 187 -5.89 -16.88 -9.09
N LYS A 188 -4.90 -17.57 -8.50
CA LYS A 188 -5.08 -18.88 -7.87
C LYS A 188 -5.78 -18.81 -6.50
N LEU A 189 -5.42 -17.83 -5.66
CA LEU A 189 -5.90 -17.73 -4.28
C LEU A 189 -7.25 -17.01 -4.17
N GLY A 190 -7.57 -16.11 -5.10
CA GLY A 190 -8.78 -15.28 -5.04
C GLY A 190 -8.85 -14.41 -3.78
N ASN A 191 -7.70 -14.10 -3.19
CA ASN A 191 -7.61 -13.18 -2.05
C ASN A 191 -7.77 -11.73 -2.53
N THR A 192 -8.22 -10.85 -1.66
CA THR A 192 -8.28 -9.41 -1.99
C THR A 192 -6.90 -8.80 -1.78
N VAL A 193 -6.48 -7.92 -2.69
CA VAL A 193 -5.15 -7.31 -2.64
C VAL A 193 -5.29 -5.79 -2.61
N ILE A 194 -4.59 -5.15 -1.68
CA ILE A 194 -4.43 -3.70 -1.62
C ILE A 194 -2.95 -3.40 -1.74
N MET A 195 -2.57 -2.75 -2.83
CA MET A 195 -1.19 -2.35 -3.08
C MET A 195 -1.06 -0.84 -3.03
N ILE A 196 -0.02 -0.34 -2.38
CA ILE A 196 0.44 1.04 -2.54
C ILE A 196 1.58 1.01 -3.54
N THR A 197 1.50 1.87 -4.56
CA THR A 197 2.60 2.09 -5.49
C THR A 197 2.66 3.57 -5.90
N HIS A 198 3.84 4.00 -6.32
CA HIS A 198 4.05 5.28 -6.99
C HIS A 198 4.23 5.10 -8.51
N ASP A 199 4.27 3.86 -9.00
CA ASP A 199 4.47 3.53 -10.40
C ASP A 199 3.10 3.34 -11.09
N VAL A 200 2.87 4.13 -12.14
CA VAL A 200 1.62 4.13 -12.89
C VAL A 200 1.45 2.83 -13.68
N ASP A 201 2.53 2.31 -14.24
CA ASP A 201 2.50 1.08 -15.02
C ASP A 201 2.14 -0.11 -14.12
N GLU A 202 2.65 -0.14 -12.89
CA GLU A 202 2.28 -1.17 -11.90
C GLU A 202 0.80 -1.16 -11.56
N ALA A 203 0.24 0.03 -11.30
CA ALA A 203 -1.15 0.14 -10.91
C ALA A 203 -2.11 -0.25 -12.04
N VAL A 204 -1.84 0.17 -13.29
CA VAL A 204 -2.67 -0.21 -14.43
C VAL A 204 -2.49 -1.70 -14.76
N LEU A 205 -1.28 -2.24 -14.65
CA LEU A 205 -1.02 -3.65 -14.92
C LEU A 205 -1.72 -4.57 -13.91
N LEU A 206 -1.64 -4.28 -12.61
CA LEU A 206 -2.07 -5.23 -11.57
C LEU A 206 -3.53 -5.08 -11.14
N SER A 207 -4.08 -3.86 -11.19
CA SER A 207 -5.32 -3.54 -10.47
C SER A 207 -6.58 -3.70 -11.31
N ASP A 208 -7.67 -4.08 -10.65
CA ASP A 208 -9.04 -3.97 -11.17
C ASP A 208 -9.56 -2.54 -10.98
N ARG A 209 -9.15 -1.87 -9.91
CA ARG A 209 -9.41 -0.44 -9.67
C ARG A 209 -8.19 0.28 -9.11
N ILE A 210 -7.99 1.52 -9.57
CA ILE A 210 -6.97 2.42 -9.02
C ILE A 210 -7.69 3.47 -8.19
N VAL A 211 -7.37 3.52 -6.90
CA VAL A 211 -7.87 4.50 -5.94
C VAL A 211 -6.85 5.63 -5.85
N MET A 212 -7.23 6.81 -6.31
CA MET A 212 -6.36 7.98 -6.35
C MET A 212 -6.68 8.92 -5.18
N MET A 213 -5.71 9.11 -4.29
CA MET A 213 -5.84 9.95 -3.10
C MET A 213 -5.49 11.40 -3.38
N THR A 214 -6.21 12.32 -2.72
CA THR A 214 -5.88 13.75 -2.72
C THR A 214 -4.61 14.03 -1.92
N ASN A 215 -4.09 15.24 -2.02
CA ASN A 215 -2.89 15.65 -1.27
C ASN A 215 -3.24 15.89 0.20
N GLY A 216 -2.28 15.58 1.09
CA GLY A 216 -2.37 15.92 2.49
C GLY A 216 -2.01 17.39 2.76
N PRO A 217 -2.30 17.91 3.97
CA PRO A 217 -3.02 17.27 5.08
C PRO A 217 -4.52 17.09 4.80
N ALA A 218 -5.19 16.26 5.61
CA ALA A 218 -6.60 15.87 5.44
C ALA A 218 -6.90 15.25 4.07
N ALA A 219 -6.09 14.26 3.68
CA ALA A 219 -6.29 13.57 2.42
C ALA A 219 -7.53 12.67 2.44
N THR A 220 -8.21 12.60 1.31
CA THR A 220 -9.37 11.74 1.05
C THR A 220 -9.20 11.04 -0.30
N ILE A 221 -10.19 10.24 -0.70
CA ILE A 221 -10.25 9.63 -2.04
C ILE A 221 -10.73 10.69 -3.02
N GLY A 222 -9.88 11.02 -3.99
CA GLY A 222 -10.20 11.99 -5.03
C GLY A 222 -10.98 11.35 -6.18
N GLU A 223 -10.48 10.21 -6.67
CA GLU A 223 -11.05 9.53 -7.83
C GLU A 223 -10.79 8.02 -7.75
N ILE A 224 -11.69 7.22 -8.31
CA ILE A 224 -11.52 5.77 -8.43
C ILE A 224 -11.69 5.41 -9.90
N LEU A 225 -10.60 4.92 -10.51
CA LEU A 225 -10.56 4.55 -11.92
C LEU A 225 -10.72 3.02 -12.06
N PRO A 226 -11.82 2.51 -12.64
CA PRO A 226 -11.95 1.10 -12.99
C PRO A 226 -11.10 0.73 -14.21
N ILE A 227 -10.42 -0.42 -14.15
CA ILE A 227 -9.53 -0.91 -15.19
C ILE A 227 -10.17 -2.13 -15.86
N GLU A 228 -10.77 -1.92 -17.03
CA GLU A 228 -11.46 -2.96 -17.80
C GLU A 228 -10.49 -3.67 -18.77
N LEU A 229 -9.39 -4.18 -18.22
CA LEU A 229 -8.43 -5.01 -18.93
C LEU A 229 -8.54 -6.46 -18.44
N GLN A 230 -8.78 -7.38 -19.38
CA GLN A 230 -8.93 -8.82 -19.09
C GLN A 230 -7.63 -9.40 -18.51
N ARG A 231 -7.79 -10.34 -17.58
CA ARG A 231 -6.67 -11.11 -17.00
C ARG A 231 -6.56 -12.47 -17.70
N PRO A 232 -5.35 -13.03 -17.87
CA PRO A 232 -4.04 -12.51 -17.45
C PRO A 232 -3.57 -11.35 -18.33
N ARG A 233 -2.85 -10.40 -17.73
CA ARG A 233 -2.35 -9.20 -18.41
C ARG A 233 -0.88 -9.39 -18.75
N ASN A 234 -0.56 -9.43 -20.04
CA ASN A 234 0.81 -9.55 -20.53
C ASN A 234 1.38 -8.17 -20.85
N ARG A 235 2.47 -7.78 -20.18
CA ARG A 235 3.11 -6.46 -20.36
C ARG A 235 3.49 -6.16 -21.81
N ILE A 236 3.93 -7.18 -22.55
CA ILE A 236 4.45 -7.01 -23.92
C ILE A 236 3.28 -6.76 -24.87
N GLU A 237 2.19 -7.51 -24.69
CA GLU A 237 0.98 -7.37 -25.51
C GLU A 237 0.24 -6.05 -25.20
N LEU A 238 0.25 -5.62 -23.94
CA LEU A 238 -0.41 -4.40 -23.50
C LEU A 238 0.36 -3.11 -23.84
N ALA A 239 1.64 -3.20 -24.21
CA ALA A 239 2.46 -2.02 -24.49
C ALA A 239 1.84 -1.12 -25.57
N ASP A 240 1.25 -1.73 -26.61
CA ASP A 240 0.59 -1.05 -27.72
C ASP A 240 -0.95 -0.98 -27.57
N ASP A 241 -1.50 -1.44 -26.45
CA ASP A 241 -2.95 -1.43 -26.22
C ASP A 241 -3.45 0.00 -25.93
N ALA A 242 -4.47 0.42 -26.69
CA ALA A 242 -5.03 1.77 -26.59
C ALA A 242 -5.73 2.03 -25.25
N LYS A 243 -6.39 1.02 -24.66
CA LYS A 243 -7.03 1.15 -23.35
C LYS A 243 -5.99 1.24 -22.24
N TYR A 244 -4.94 0.41 -22.30
CA TYR A 244 -3.83 0.47 -21.35
C TYR A 244 -3.21 1.88 -21.33
N ASN A 245 -2.90 2.43 -22.50
CA ASN A 245 -2.35 3.77 -22.62
C ASN A 245 -3.32 4.87 -22.17
N HIS A 246 -4.63 4.70 -22.40
CA HIS A 246 -5.65 5.61 -21.88
C HIS A 246 -5.68 5.62 -20.35
N TYR A 247 -5.68 4.46 -19.69
CA TYR A 247 -5.68 4.39 -18.22
C TYR A 247 -4.41 5.01 -17.62
N ARG A 248 -3.24 4.79 -18.23
CA ARG A 248 -2.00 5.46 -17.83
C ARG A 248 -2.13 6.97 -17.92
N HIS A 249 -2.73 7.47 -19.00
CA HIS A 249 -2.95 8.89 -19.20
C HIS A 249 -3.83 9.49 -18.11
N GLU A 250 -4.96 8.86 -17.77
CA GLU A 250 -5.86 9.35 -16.71
C GLU A 250 -5.17 9.40 -15.34
N VAL A 251 -4.41 8.37 -14.97
CA VAL A 251 -3.65 8.34 -13.71
C VAL A 251 -2.60 9.45 -13.69
N LEU A 252 -1.83 9.62 -14.77
CA LEU A 252 -0.82 10.67 -14.87
C LEU A 252 -1.45 12.06 -14.78
N LYS A 253 -2.55 12.28 -15.51
CA LYS A 253 -3.30 13.54 -15.50
C LYS A 253 -3.75 13.90 -14.08
N PHE A 254 -4.33 12.95 -13.35
CA PHE A 254 -4.71 13.16 -11.95
C PHE A 254 -3.51 13.59 -11.09
N LEU A 255 -2.39 12.86 -11.20
CA LEU A 255 -1.18 13.15 -10.43
C LEU A 255 -0.63 14.55 -10.74
N TYR A 256 -0.56 14.94 -12.02
CA TYR A 256 -0.05 16.27 -12.44
C TYR A 256 -0.98 17.42 -12.04
N GLU A 257 -2.29 17.29 -12.25
CA GLU A 257 -3.26 18.34 -11.90
C GLU A 257 -3.25 18.65 -10.40
N LYS A 258 -3.05 17.62 -9.57
CA LYS A 258 -2.99 17.77 -8.12
C LYS A 258 -1.62 18.29 -7.64
N GLN A 259 -0.50 17.95 -8.32
CA GLN A 259 0.81 18.55 -8.03
C GLN A 259 0.79 20.08 -8.22
N ARG A 260 0.26 20.55 -9.36
CA ARG A 260 0.19 21.98 -9.68
C ARG A 260 -0.61 22.79 -8.66
N LYS A 261 -1.68 22.22 -8.10
CA LYS A 261 -2.47 22.89 -7.06
C LYS A 261 -1.65 23.14 -5.80
N VAL A 262 -0.75 22.24 -5.41
CA VAL A 262 0.13 22.41 -4.24
C VAL A 262 1.16 23.52 -4.47
N GLU A 263 1.84 23.51 -5.61
CA GLU A 263 2.82 24.56 -5.95
C GLU A 263 2.18 25.96 -6.00
N SER A 264 0.95 26.06 -6.52
CA SER A 264 0.22 27.32 -6.56
C SER A 264 -0.16 27.86 -5.16
N VAL A 265 -0.45 26.97 -4.20
CA VAL A 265 -0.79 27.35 -2.82
C VAL A 265 0.47 27.70 -2.03
N ASP A 266 1.57 26.96 -2.20
CA ASP A 266 2.84 27.23 -1.52
C ASP A 266 3.51 28.52 -2.03
N SER A 267 3.41 28.82 -3.33
CA SER A 267 3.88 30.09 -3.90
C SER A 267 3.07 31.28 -3.37
N HIS A 268 1.75 31.15 -3.21
CA HIS A 268 0.91 32.17 -2.59
C HIS A 268 1.21 32.37 -1.10
N ARG A 269 1.48 31.30 -0.33
CA ARG A 269 1.90 31.41 1.08
C ARG A 269 3.27 32.09 1.23
N LYS A 270 4.25 31.74 0.39
CA LYS A 270 5.58 32.38 0.39
C LYS A 270 5.51 33.86 0.01
N ASN A 271 4.63 34.25 -0.93
CA ASN A 271 4.42 35.66 -1.27
C ASN A 271 3.70 36.45 -0.17
N LYS A 272 2.72 35.86 0.54
CA LYS A 272 2.07 36.52 1.69
C LYS A 272 3.02 36.75 2.86
N GLN A 273 3.96 35.84 3.12
CA GLN A 273 4.98 36.03 4.16
C GLN A 273 6.04 37.07 3.79
N LYS A 274 6.38 37.24 2.50
CA LYS A 274 7.30 38.31 2.06
C LYS A 274 6.68 39.71 2.10
N ASN A 275 5.35 39.82 1.92
CA ASN A 275 4.65 41.11 1.94
C ASN A 275 4.21 41.57 3.34
N ALA A 276 4.41 40.76 4.38
CA ALA A 276 4.18 41.14 5.77
C ALA A 276 5.50 41.54 6.44
N SER A 277 6.01 42.74 6.14
CA SER A 277 7.08 43.38 6.92
C SER A 277 6.47 44.15 8.10
N PRO A 278 7.21 44.33 9.23
CA PRO A 278 6.63 44.85 10.47
C PRO A 278 6.29 46.33 10.34
N VAL A 279 5.10 46.72 10.81
CA VAL A 279 4.75 48.13 11.00
C VAL A 279 5.67 48.69 12.09
N THR A 280 6.66 49.48 11.68
CA THR A 280 7.52 50.24 12.58
C THR A 280 6.68 51.32 13.26
N LEU A 281 6.35 51.13 14.55
CA LEU A 281 5.85 52.20 15.41
C LEU A 281 6.94 53.26 15.57
N LYS A 282 6.81 54.38 14.86
CA LYS A 282 7.48 55.63 15.20
C LYS A 282 6.70 56.29 16.34
N THR A 283 7.22 56.24 17.55
CA THR A 283 6.87 57.22 18.59
C THR A 283 7.83 58.40 18.44
N GLY A 284 7.30 59.50 17.88
CA GLY A 284 7.97 60.79 17.84
C GLY A 284 7.95 61.47 19.21
N SER A 285 9.07 62.11 19.50
CA SER A 285 9.35 63.06 20.58
C SER A 285 8.55 64.38 20.45
N ASP A 286 8.23 65.01 21.58
CA ASP A 286 8.44 66.45 21.87
C ASP A 286 8.01 66.74 23.33
N LYS A 287 8.95 67.13 24.21
CA LYS A 287 9.23 68.50 24.71
C LYS A 287 8.15 69.11 25.61
N GLU A 288 8.44 69.18 26.92
CA GLU A 288 8.71 70.40 27.70
C GLU A 288 9.49 70.03 28.98
#